data_AF-A0A957K9H5-F1
#
_entry.id   AF-A0A957K9H5-F1
#
_cell.length_a   1.000
_cell.length_b   1.000
_cell.length_c   1.000
_cell.angle_alpha   90.00
_cell.angle_beta   90.00
_cell.angle_gamma   90.00
#
_symmetry.space_group_name_H-M   'P 1'
#
loop_
_entity.id
_entity.type
_entity.pdbx_description
1 polymer ?
#
loop_
_entity_poly.entity_id
_entity_poly.type
_entity_poly.pdbx_seq_one_letter_code
_entity_poly.pdbx_strand_id
1 'polypeptide(L)'
;MAKKQQTTQTAKPVSKPKNTPTTQPAAAQPEATTAAATPDYILYLQRTIGNRAVEGKLQQLPRPPQMMARQRPAQATPSTGVWRWQTATVRPQRKLQVQRHTSVALAYEENSVQAKRDTAQLQRHTSIPLAYEENSVQAKRDESVLPAGQLIQRDLIDDLNEAMDGWGADKQAMKNAIIAASATEKEQALNDPRLVARLQDQLSRADALEILTDLGATLSKRLEVAMNGWGADANAIITMVEGLPASKAAEKDAVLRNPTLMNRLKDELSQEQAVRVLTGLGAPIAERIYAAMAGWGVDTATIITICTNATAAEKQAAARDRALIARLTEEISQGYLVQSIL
;
A
#
# COMPACT_ATOMS: atom_id res chain seq x y z
N MET A 1 -7.98 73.63 -21.31
CA MET A 1 -7.42 72.35 -21.80
C MET A 1 -6.00 72.22 -21.28
N ALA A 2 -5.80 71.50 -20.18
CA ALA A 2 -4.51 71.39 -19.48
C ALA A 2 -3.77 70.12 -19.94
N LYS A 3 -2.57 70.29 -20.49
CA LYS A 3 -1.67 69.19 -20.88
C LYS A 3 -0.93 68.67 -19.65
N LYS A 4 -1.16 67.41 -19.29
CA LYS A 4 -0.37 66.66 -18.30
C LYS A 4 0.94 66.21 -18.94
N GLN A 5 2.06 66.52 -18.30
CA GLN A 5 3.38 65.99 -18.63
C GLN A 5 3.57 64.65 -17.91
N GLN A 6 3.89 63.59 -18.67
CA GLN A 6 4.32 62.29 -18.16
C GLN A 6 5.84 62.30 -17.98
N THR A 7 6.30 62.05 -16.76
CA THR A 7 7.70 61.78 -16.43
C THR A 7 7.91 60.26 -16.40
N THR A 8 8.69 59.76 -17.35
CA THR A 8 9.21 58.39 -17.37
C THR A 8 10.48 58.32 -16.52
N GLN A 9 10.46 57.51 -15.45
CA GLN A 9 11.65 57.14 -14.68
C GLN A 9 12.25 55.86 -15.26
N THR A 10 13.48 55.99 -15.74
CA THR A 10 14.31 54.91 -16.27
C THR A 10 15.02 54.20 -15.11
N ALA A 11 14.70 52.93 -14.88
CA ALA A 11 15.35 52.10 -13.86
C ALA A 11 16.75 51.64 -14.32
N LYS A 12 17.75 51.83 -13.45
CA LYS A 12 19.13 51.31 -13.60
C LYS A 12 19.17 49.79 -13.39
N PRO A 13 19.97 49.03 -14.17
CA PRO A 13 20.23 47.63 -13.90
C PRO A 13 21.25 47.46 -12.76
N VAL A 14 20.91 46.61 -11.78
CA VAL A 14 21.78 46.19 -10.68
C VAL A 14 22.64 45.01 -11.15
N SER A 15 23.95 45.21 -11.16
CA SER A 15 24.97 44.20 -11.48
C SER A 15 25.09 43.16 -10.36
N LYS A 16 25.01 41.87 -10.72
CA LYS A 16 25.30 40.73 -9.81
C LYS A 16 26.82 40.54 -9.64
N PRO A 17 27.32 40.20 -8.45
CA PRO A 17 28.72 39.85 -8.24
C PRO A 17 29.03 38.42 -8.73
N LYS A 18 30.18 38.28 -9.40
CA LYS A 18 30.82 37.01 -9.81
C LYS A 18 31.35 36.28 -8.56
N ASN A 19 30.89 35.05 -8.33
CA ASN A 19 31.57 34.12 -7.44
C ASN A 19 32.66 33.38 -8.23
N THR A 20 33.90 33.48 -7.73
CA THR A 20 35.06 32.69 -8.15
C THR A 20 35.03 31.29 -7.52
N PRO A 21 35.52 30.24 -8.22
CA PRO A 21 35.60 28.89 -7.67
C PRO A 21 36.82 28.72 -6.75
N THR A 22 36.56 28.20 -5.55
CA THR A 22 37.57 27.80 -4.56
C THR A 22 38.23 26.49 -4.98
N THR A 23 39.56 26.51 -4.94
CA THR A 23 40.49 25.44 -5.26
C THR A 23 40.34 24.24 -4.31
N GLN A 24 40.27 23.04 -4.89
CA GLN A 24 40.25 21.74 -4.22
C GLN A 24 41.71 21.26 -4.02
N PRO A 25 42.17 20.98 -2.79
CA PRO A 25 43.47 20.38 -2.58
C PRO A 25 43.43 18.84 -2.63
N ALA A 26 44.61 18.32 -2.90
CA ALA A 26 44.97 17.00 -3.38
C ALA A 26 44.77 15.85 -2.37
N ALA A 27 44.78 14.65 -2.96
CA ALA A 27 44.67 13.33 -2.37
C ALA A 27 45.67 13.05 -1.24
N ALA A 28 45.19 12.33 -0.23
CA ALA A 28 46.01 11.55 0.68
C ALA A 28 45.48 10.10 0.68
N GLN A 29 46.31 9.17 0.24
CA GLN A 29 46.16 7.73 0.49
C GLN A 29 46.33 7.46 1.99
N PRO A 30 45.69 6.40 2.50
CA PRO A 30 46.45 5.52 3.38
C PRO A 30 46.26 4.03 3.03
N GLU A 31 47.42 3.39 2.93
CA GLU A 31 47.84 2.16 3.61
C GLU A 31 46.90 0.95 3.70
N ALA A 32 47.46 -0.16 3.22
CA ALA A 32 46.96 -1.52 3.34
C ALA A 32 46.73 -1.93 4.80
N THR A 33 45.63 -2.64 5.04
CA THR A 33 45.47 -3.45 6.26
C THR A 33 44.86 -4.81 5.94
N THR A 34 45.42 -5.78 6.64
CA THR A 34 45.30 -7.23 6.61
C THR A 34 43.89 -7.79 6.84
N ALA A 35 43.60 -8.84 6.07
CA ALA A 35 42.87 -10.08 6.39
C ALA A 35 42.01 -10.13 7.67
N ALA A 36 40.71 -10.40 7.48
CA ALA A 36 39.89 -11.14 8.44
C ALA A 36 38.82 -11.97 7.70
N ALA A 37 38.59 -13.16 8.22
CA ALA A 37 37.94 -14.31 7.60
C ALA A 37 36.43 -14.14 7.34
N THR A 38 35.97 -14.72 6.23
CA THR A 38 34.55 -15.00 5.94
C THR A 38 34.13 -16.33 6.58
N PRO A 39 33.04 -16.41 7.35
CA PRO A 39 32.44 -17.69 7.69
C PRO A 39 31.58 -18.22 6.53
N ASP A 40 31.87 -19.45 6.13
CA ASP A 40 31.06 -20.28 5.23
C ASP A 40 29.61 -20.39 5.74
N TYR A 41 28.66 -19.84 4.99
CA TYR A 41 27.26 -20.23 5.12
C TYR A 41 26.98 -21.39 4.17
N ILE A 42 26.93 -22.60 4.74
CA ILE A 42 26.39 -23.78 4.07
C ILE A 42 24.88 -23.56 3.86
N LEU A 43 24.49 -23.28 2.62
CA LEU A 43 23.11 -23.32 2.13
C LEU A 43 22.66 -24.79 2.05
N TYR A 44 21.77 -25.20 2.95
CA TYR A 44 20.99 -26.43 2.75
C TYR A 44 19.86 -26.15 1.74
N LEU A 45 20.07 -26.56 0.50
CA LEU A 45 19.01 -26.75 -0.49
C LEU A 45 18.23 -28.02 -0.14
N GLN A 46 17.06 -27.88 0.49
CA GLN A 46 16.08 -28.96 0.55
C GLN A 46 15.33 -29.02 -0.78
N ARG A 47 15.75 -29.97 -1.63
CA ARG A 47 15.04 -30.39 -2.83
C ARG A 47 14.00 -31.43 -2.42
N THR A 48 12.72 -31.11 -2.52
CA THR A 48 11.62 -32.06 -2.38
C THR A 48 11.48 -32.87 -3.67
N ILE A 49 11.82 -34.16 -3.62
CA ILE A 49 11.41 -35.14 -4.62
C ILE A 49 10.90 -36.39 -3.90
N GLY A 50 9.65 -36.74 -4.20
CA GLY A 50 9.23 -38.11 -4.46
C GLY A 50 8.97 -39.02 -3.26
N ASN A 51 7.69 -39.25 -3.01
CA ASN A 51 7.15 -40.35 -2.21
C ASN A 51 7.85 -41.69 -2.49
N ARG A 52 8.56 -42.21 -1.49
CA ARG A 52 8.82 -43.65 -1.34
C ARG A 52 8.83 -44.01 0.13
N ALA A 53 7.89 -44.87 0.51
CA ALA A 53 7.83 -45.48 1.82
C ALA A 53 9.09 -46.32 2.06
N VAL A 54 9.82 -46.02 3.13
CA VAL A 54 10.86 -46.88 3.68
C VAL A 54 10.61 -46.98 5.18
N GLU A 55 10.18 -48.16 5.62
CA GLU A 55 10.15 -48.56 7.02
C GLU A 55 11.59 -48.56 7.55
N GLY A 56 11.89 -47.64 8.47
CA GLY A 56 13.20 -47.49 9.10
C GLY A 56 13.07 -47.52 10.62
N LYS A 57 13.73 -48.51 11.23
CA LYS A 57 13.80 -48.82 12.66
C LYS A 57 14.01 -47.59 13.56
N LEU A 58 13.15 -47.46 14.57
CA LEU A 58 13.31 -46.56 15.73
C LEU A 58 14.59 -46.91 16.50
N GLN A 59 15.64 -46.11 16.35
CA GLN A 59 16.75 -46.07 17.31
C GLN A 59 16.41 -45.09 18.44
N GLN A 60 16.51 -45.61 19.67
CA GLN A 60 16.26 -44.89 20.91
C GLN A 60 17.33 -43.81 21.13
N LEU A 61 16.90 -42.58 21.35
CA LEU A 61 17.74 -41.47 21.82
C LEU A 61 18.03 -41.62 23.33
N PRO A 62 19.24 -41.23 23.81
CA PRO A 62 19.58 -41.28 25.23
C PRO A 62 18.83 -40.22 26.04
N ARG A 63 18.40 -40.61 27.24
CA ARG A 63 17.72 -39.75 28.22
C ARG A 63 18.65 -38.65 28.75
N PRO A 64 18.15 -37.43 29.01
CA PRO A 64 18.93 -36.39 29.66
C PRO A 64 19.16 -36.68 31.17
N PRO A 65 20.25 -36.17 31.75
CA PRO A 65 20.59 -36.37 33.16
C PRO A 65 19.68 -35.58 34.10
N GLN A 66 19.26 -36.23 35.19
CA GLN A 66 18.49 -35.63 36.28
C GLN A 66 19.36 -34.62 37.04
N MET A 67 18.96 -33.35 37.05
CA MET A 67 19.55 -32.34 37.91
C MET A 67 18.93 -32.38 39.30
N MET A 68 19.82 -32.41 40.29
CA MET A 68 19.53 -32.52 41.71
C MET A 68 18.76 -31.31 42.26
N ALA A 69 17.82 -31.62 43.15
CA ALA A 69 17.18 -30.67 44.04
C ALA A 69 18.21 -29.99 44.97
N ARG A 70 18.18 -28.66 45.04
CA ARG A 70 18.80 -27.89 46.12
C ARG A 70 17.75 -27.13 46.92
N GLN A 71 18.06 -27.05 48.20
CA GLN A 71 17.22 -26.80 49.35
C GLN A 71 16.78 -25.34 49.51
N ARG A 72 15.60 -25.18 50.14
CA ARG A 72 15.12 -23.95 50.80
C ARG A 72 15.99 -23.56 52.01
N PRO A 73 15.98 -22.27 52.37
CA PRO A 73 15.50 -21.88 53.72
C PRO A 73 14.42 -20.76 53.63
N ALA A 74 13.28 -20.89 54.32
CA ALA A 74 12.97 -20.35 55.66
C ALA A 74 12.93 -18.80 55.70
N GLN A 75 11.75 -18.20 55.53
CA GLN A 75 10.88 -17.63 56.58
C GLN A 75 11.31 -16.25 57.12
N ALA A 76 10.52 -15.23 56.79
CA ALA A 76 10.23 -14.07 57.65
C ALA A 76 8.79 -13.60 57.38
N THR A 77 8.00 -13.47 58.44
CA THR A 77 6.58 -13.09 58.50
C THR A 77 6.42 -11.55 58.69
N PRO A 78 5.24 -10.96 58.99
CA PRO A 78 4.54 -10.11 58.02
C PRO A 78 4.40 -8.64 58.50
N SER A 79 4.34 -7.68 57.58
CA SER A 79 3.85 -6.33 57.89
C SER A 79 2.41 -6.18 57.42
N THR A 80 1.52 -6.07 58.41
CA THR A 80 0.08 -5.86 58.30
C THR A 80 -0.23 -4.50 57.67
N GLY A 81 -0.52 -4.49 56.37
CA GLY A 81 -1.05 -3.33 55.65
C GLY A 81 -2.55 -3.48 55.42
N VAL A 82 -3.34 -2.82 56.26
CA VAL A 82 -4.80 -2.75 56.16
C VAL A 82 -5.18 -1.89 54.95
N TRP A 83 -5.52 -2.51 53.83
CA TRP A 83 -6.15 -1.82 52.70
C TRP A 83 -7.67 -1.87 52.86
N ARG A 84 -8.22 -0.74 53.28
CA ARG A 84 -9.66 -0.50 53.42
C ARG A 84 -10.22 -0.11 52.05
N TRP A 85 -10.85 -1.04 51.35
CA TRP A 85 -11.62 -0.72 50.15
C TRP A 85 -12.95 -0.07 50.56
N GLN A 86 -13.08 1.24 50.36
CA GLN A 86 -14.36 1.93 50.41
C GLN A 86 -15.06 1.73 49.06
N THR A 87 -16.08 0.88 49.04
CA THR A 87 -17.03 0.81 47.93
C THR A 87 -18.00 1.99 48.02
N ALA A 88 -17.73 3.06 47.27
CA ALA A 88 -18.70 4.12 47.04
C ALA A 88 -19.70 3.66 45.98
N THR A 89 -20.85 3.14 46.42
CA THR A 89 -22.03 2.95 45.56
C THR A 89 -22.62 4.31 45.19
N VAL A 90 -22.28 4.81 44.00
CA VAL A 90 -22.97 5.93 43.38
C VAL A 90 -24.10 5.38 42.50
N ARG A 91 -25.34 5.63 42.92
CA ARG A 91 -26.55 5.46 42.11
C ARG A 91 -26.64 6.58 41.08
N PRO A 92 -26.92 6.28 39.80
CA PRO A 92 -27.65 7.21 38.95
C PRO A 92 -29.10 6.72 38.77
N GLN A 93 -30.03 7.48 39.36
CA GLN A 93 -31.41 7.53 38.89
C GLN A 93 -31.42 8.28 37.55
N ARG A 94 -31.63 7.57 36.45
CA ARG A 94 -32.17 8.16 35.22
C ARG A 94 -33.42 7.41 34.82
N LYS A 95 -34.57 8.07 35.05
CA LYS A 95 -35.85 7.70 34.45
C LYS A 95 -35.72 7.89 32.94
N LEU A 96 -35.60 6.79 32.20
CA LEU A 96 -35.79 6.75 30.76
C LEU A 96 -37.30 6.78 30.50
N GLN A 97 -37.80 7.93 30.02
CA GLN A 97 -39.10 7.99 29.36
C GLN A 97 -38.95 7.30 28.00
N VAL A 98 -39.64 6.18 27.84
CA VAL A 98 -39.80 5.49 26.56
C VAL A 98 -40.95 6.17 25.81
N GLN A 99 -40.63 7.07 24.89
CA GLN A 99 -41.56 7.48 23.83
C GLN A 99 -41.57 6.39 22.76
N ARG A 100 -42.68 5.65 22.69
CA ARG A 100 -42.98 4.77 21.57
C ARG A 100 -43.47 5.64 20.41
N HIS A 101 -42.65 5.79 19.37
CA HIS A 101 -43.12 6.19 18.05
C HIS A 101 -43.33 4.93 17.21
N THR A 102 -44.57 4.46 17.16
CA THR A 102 -45.07 3.56 16.14
C THR A 102 -45.48 4.38 14.92
N SER A 103 -44.71 4.31 13.82
CA SER A 103 -45.21 4.54 12.44
C SER A 103 -44.08 4.61 11.41
N VAL A 104 -43.43 3.49 11.06
CA VAL A 104 -42.79 3.32 9.73
C VAL A 104 -42.72 1.81 9.42
N ALA A 105 -43.82 1.23 8.98
CA ALA A 105 -43.86 -0.17 8.56
C ALA A 105 -44.85 -0.36 7.40
N LEU A 106 -44.74 0.46 6.34
CA LEU A 106 -45.53 0.27 5.11
C LEU A 106 -44.83 0.71 3.80
N ALA A 107 -43.50 0.92 3.79
CA ALA A 107 -42.80 1.41 2.58
C ALA A 107 -41.80 0.42 1.96
N TYR A 108 -41.71 -0.82 2.45
CA TYR A 108 -40.73 -1.81 1.94
C TYR A 108 -41.34 -2.96 1.13
N GLU A 109 -42.66 -3.10 1.05
CA GLU A 109 -43.26 -4.17 0.22
C GLU A 109 -43.60 -3.74 -1.21
N GLU A 110 -43.94 -2.48 -1.47
CA GLU A 110 -44.34 -2.04 -2.81
C GLU A 110 -43.18 -1.97 -3.83
N ASN A 111 -41.94 -1.76 -3.39
CA ASN A 111 -40.78 -1.75 -4.30
C ASN A 111 -40.33 -3.15 -4.76
N SER A 112 -40.74 -4.22 -4.06
CA SER A 112 -40.35 -5.59 -4.42
C SER A 112 -41.25 -6.24 -5.48
N VAL A 113 -42.47 -5.71 -5.67
CA VAL A 113 -43.44 -6.23 -6.63
C VAL A 113 -43.22 -5.62 -8.03
N GLN A 114 -42.74 -4.38 -8.11
CA GLN A 114 -42.47 -3.73 -9.40
C GLN A 114 -41.25 -4.35 -10.11
N ALA A 115 -40.18 -4.69 -9.38
CA ALA A 115 -38.98 -5.33 -9.94
C ALA A 115 -39.25 -6.75 -10.52
N LYS A 116 -40.29 -7.44 -10.04
CA LYS A 116 -40.69 -8.77 -10.55
C LYS A 116 -41.58 -8.70 -11.80
N ARG A 117 -42.22 -7.56 -12.09
CA ARG A 117 -42.99 -7.39 -13.34
C ARG A 117 -42.09 -7.08 -14.53
N ASP A 118 -41.02 -6.31 -14.32
CA ASP A 118 -40.13 -5.90 -15.40
C ASP A 118 -39.24 -7.05 -15.91
N THR A 119 -38.92 -8.02 -15.05
CA THR A 119 -38.20 -9.25 -15.44
C THR A 119 -39.10 -10.29 -16.14
N ALA A 120 -40.41 -10.28 -15.88
CA ALA A 120 -41.35 -11.19 -16.51
C ALA A 120 -41.81 -10.74 -17.92
N GLN A 121 -41.74 -9.44 -18.23
CA GLN A 121 -42.07 -8.94 -19.58
C GLN A 121 -40.90 -9.03 -20.57
N LEU A 122 -39.64 -9.08 -20.11
CA LEU A 122 -38.50 -9.24 -21.02
C LEU A 122 -38.29 -10.69 -21.52
N GLN A 123 -38.99 -11.69 -20.97
CA GLN A 123 -38.84 -13.10 -21.38
C GLN A 123 -39.86 -13.57 -22.44
N ARG A 124 -40.68 -12.69 -23.02
CA ARG A 124 -41.75 -13.09 -23.97
C ARG A 124 -41.53 -12.72 -25.44
N HIS A 125 -40.39 -12.14 -25.81
CA HIS A 125 -40.11 -11.80 -27.21
C HIS A 125 -38.68 -12.14 -27.61
N THR A 126 -38.43 -13.41 -27.93
CA THR A 126 -37.38 -13.86 -28.88
C THR A 126 -37.55 -15.35 -29.16
N SER A 127 -38.72 -15.72 -29.68
CA SER A 127 -38.89 -17.00 -30.39
C SER A 127 -38.84 -16.70 -31.88
N ILE A 128 -37.66 -16.82 -32.48
CA ILE A 128 -37.51 -17.01 -33.92
C ILE A 128 -37.17 -18.49 -34.10
N PRO A 129 -38.06 -19.32 -34.66
CA PRO A 129 -37.68 -20.65 -35.13
C PRO A 129 -36.96 -20.47 -36.48
N LEU A 130 -35.63 -20.41 -36.45
CA LEU A 130 -34.84 -20.66 -37.66
C LEU A 130 -34.71 -22.17 -37.82
N ALA A 131 -35.32 -22.66 -38.88
CA ALA A 131 -35.23 -24.02 -39.36
C ALA A 131 -33.76 -24.46 -39.46
N TYR A 132 -33.41 -25.50 -38.71
CA TYR A 132 -32.17 -26.26 -38.85
C TYR A 132 -32.52 -27.65 -39.38
N GLU A 133 -32.88 -27.72 -40.66
CA GLU A 133 -32.77 -28.94 -41.45
C GLU A 133 -32.29 -28.54 -42.85
N GLU A 134 -31.43 -29.38 -43.44
CA GLU A 134 -30.76 -29.26 -44.75
C GLU A 134 -29.42 -28.52 -44.81
N ASN A 135 -28.37 -29.17 -44.29
CA ASN A 135 -27.12 -29.34 -45.06
C ASN A 135 -26.21 -30.41 -44.45
N SER A 136 -26.70 -31.65 -44.48
CA SER A 136 -25.95 -32.86 -44.10
C SER A 136 -25.49 -33.67 -45.31
N VAL A 137 -25.19 -33.06 -46.46
CA VAL A 137 -24.62 -33.82 -47.60
C VAL A 137 -23.71 -32.94 -48.48
N GLN A 138 -22.49 -32.60 -48.03
CA GLN A 138 -21.36 -32.41 -48.97
C GLN A 138 -19.97 -32.44 -48.30
N ALA A 139 -19.83 -33.11 -47.15
CA ALA A 139 -18.53 -33.35 -46.53
C ALA A 139 -17.82 -34.58 -47.15
N LYS A 140 -17.54 -34.53 -48.47
CA LYS A 140 -16.57 -35.40 -49.16
C LYS A 140 -16.07 -34.73 -50.44
N ARG A 141 -15.31 -33.64 -50.29
CA ARG A 141 -14.30 -33.20 -51.27
C ARG A 141 -13.46 -32.11 -50.61
N ASP A 142 -12.16 -32.30 -50.73
CA ASP A 142 -11.07 -31.39 -50.39
C ASP A 142 -10.72 -31.29 -48.89
N GLU A 143 -10.06 -32.35 -48.44
CA GLU A 143 -9.27 -32.46 -47.22
C GLU A 143 -8.00 -31.59 -47.32
N SER A 144 -8.20 -30.27 -47.35
CA SER A 144 -7.15 -29.26 -47.11
C SER A 144 -7.71 -28.07 -46.33
N VAL A 145 -8.65 -28.33 -45.42
CA VAL A 145 -9.17 -27.35 -44.46
C VAL A 145 -8.27 -27.41 -43.23
N LEU A 146 -7.40 -26.41 -43.09
CA LEU A 146 -6.67 -26.13 -41.85
C LEU A 146 -7.65 -26.12 -40.67
N PRO A 147 -7.29 -26.70 -39.51
CA PRO A 147 -8.19 -26.78 -38.37
C PRO A 147 -8.68 -25.39 -37.99
N ALA A 148 -9.98 -25.16 -38.16
CA ALA A 148 -10.65 -23.94 -37.76
C ALA A 148 -10.48 -23.76 -36.25
N GLY A 149 -9.75 -22.71 -35.87
CA GLY A 149 -9.87 -22.13 -34.54
C GLY A 149 -8.83 -22.55 -33.51
N GLN A 150 -7.62 -22.95 -33.91
CA GLN A 150 -6.47 -22.61 -33.07
C GLN A 150 -6.23 -21.11 -33.27
N LEU A 151 -7.08 -20.28 -32.64
CA LEU A 151 -6.72 -18.90 -32.36
C LEU A 151 -5.34 -19.01 -31.72
N ILE A 152 -4.32 -18.55 -32.43
CA ILE A 152 -3.00 -18.36 -31.85
C ILE A 152 -3.28 -17.33 -30.76
N GLN A 153 -3.55 -17.81 -29.55
CA GLN A 153 -3.69 -16.99 -28.37
C GLN A 153 -2.30 -16.40 -28.19
N ARG A 154 -2.11 -15.21 -28.75
CA ARG A 154 -0.85 -14.50 -28.64
C ARG A 154 -0.63 -14.22 -27.17
N ASP A 155 0.57 -14.50 -26.69
CA ASP A 155 0.94 -14.26 -25.31
C ASP A 155 0.82 -12.74 -25.05
N LEU A 156 0.09 -12.34 -24.01
CA LEU A 156 -0.03 -10.94 -23.62
C LEU A 156 1.34 -10.26 -23.50
N ILE A 157 2.35 -11.00 -23.03
CA ILE A 157 3.72 -10.49 -22.90
C ILE A 157 4.30 -10.13 -24.27
N ASP A 158 4.09 -10.97 -25.29
CA ASP A 158 4.54 -10.72 -26.66
C ASP A 158 3.80 -9.54 -27.28
N ASP A 159 2.49 -9.42 -27.05
CA ASP A 159 1.69 -8.29 -27.53
C ASP A 159 2.12 -6.96 -26.91
N LEU A 160 2.44 -6.96 -25.61
CA LEU A 160 2.98 -5.77 -24.93
C LEU A 160 4.39 -5.43 -25.41
N ASN A 161 5.23 -6.43 -25.68
CA ASN A 161 6.56 -6.23 -26.24
C ASN A 161 6.49 -5.63 -27.66
N GLU A 162 5.64 -6.17 -28.54
CA GLU A 162 5.44 -5.64 -29.89
C GLU A 162 4.88 -4.21 -29.84
N ALA A 163 3.93 -3.93 -28.96
CA ALA A 163 3.38 -2.58 -28.79
C ALA A 163 4.41 -1.57 -28.25
N MET A 164 5.48 -2.03 -27.59
CA MET A 164 6.60 -1.20 -27.15
C MET A 164 7.78 -1.19 -28.15
N ASP A 165 7.70 -1.94 -29.25
CA ASP A 165 8.72 -1.92 -30.30
C ASP A 165 8.49 -0.75 -31.27
N GLY A 166 9.59 -0.11 -31.70
CA GLY A 166 9.55 0.97 -32.69
C GLY A 166 9.73 2.38 -32.10
N TRP A 167 9.37 3.40 -32.88
CA TRP A 167 9.51 4.80 -32.48
C TRP A 167 8.30 5.24 -31.64
N GLY A 168 8.40 5.00 -30.33
CA GLY A 168 7.35 5.28 -29.36
C GLY A 168 6.43 4.08 -29.14
N ALA A 169 5.91 3.96 -27.92
CA ALA A 169 5.02 2.86 -27.56
C ALA A 169 3.57 3.12 -28.01
N ASP A 170 2.94 2.12 -28.62
CA ASP A 170 1.51 2.15 -28.97
C ASP A 170 0.66 1.80 -27.74
N LYS A 171 0.34 2.85 -26.98
CA LYS A 171 -0.50 2.74 -25.78
C LYS A 171 -1.88 2.16 -26.06
N GLN A 172 -2.45 2.40 -27.24
CA GLN A 172 -3.78 1.88 -27.58
C GLN A 172 -3.71 0.37 -27.85
N ALA A 173 -2.68 -0.10 -28.56
CA ALA A 173 -2.44 -1.52 -28.77
C ALA A 173 -2.25 -2.26 -27.43
N MET A 174 -1.44 -1.72 -26.51
CA MET A 174 -1.27 -2.30 -25.18
C MET A 174 -2.60 -2.43 -24.42
N LYS A 175 -3.41 -1.36 -24.40
CA LYS A 175 -4.72 -1.39 -23.73
C LYS A 175 -5.66 -2.42 -24.33
N ASN A 176 -5.69 -2.54 -25.65
CA ASN A 176 -6.52 -3.53 -26.34
C ASN A 176 -6.08 -4.96 -25.97
N ALA A 177 -4.77 -5.22 -25.94
CA ALA A 177 -4.21 -6.52 -25.53
C ALA A 177 -4.57 -6.84 -24.07
N ILE A 178 -4.44 -5.87 -23.15
CA ILE A 178 -4.79 -6.06 -21.73
C ILE A 178 -6.30 -6.29 -21.55
N ILE A 179 -7.17 -5.64 -22.32
CA ILE A 179 -8.61 -5.88 -22.26
C ILE A 179 -8.96 -7.29 -22.73
N ALA A 180 -8.28 -7.78 -23.78
CA ALA A 180 -8.50 -9.11 -24.33
C ALA A 180 -7.92 -10.24 -23.45
N ALA A 181 -6.89 -9.94 -22.66
CA ALA A 181 -6.18 -10.93 -21.85
C ALA A 181 -6.97 -11.42 -20.63
N SER A 182 -6.78 -12.69 -20.31
CA SER A 182 -7.27 -13.34 -19.10
C SER A 182 -6.56 -12.85 -17.84
N ALA A 183 -7.16 -13.10 -16.67
CA ALA A 183 -6.54 -12.77 -15.39
C ALA A 183 -5.18 -13.48 -15.19
N THR A 184 -5.05 -14.73 -15.66
CA THR A 184 -3.81 -15.50 -15.58
C THR A 184 -2.69 -14.88 -16.41
N GLU A 185 -2.98 -14.46 -17.65
CA GLU A 185 -2.00 -13.79 -18.52
C GLU A 185 -1.56 -12.44 -17.91
N LYS A 186 -2.50 -11.67 -17.34
CA LYS A 186 -2.18 -10.43 -16.63
C LYS A 186 -1.28 -10.67 -15.42
N GLU A 187 -1.58 -11.69 -14.64
CA GLU A 187 -0.76 -12.07 -13.49
C GLU A 187 0.65 -12.52 -13.92
N GLN A 188 0.75 -13.29 -15.01
CA GLN A 188 2.04 -13.67 -15.59
C GLN A 188 2.84 -12.44 -16.04
N ALA A 189 2.21 -11.51 -16.77
CA ALA A 189 2.82 -10.26 -17.19
C ALA A 189 3.31 -9.40 -15.99
N LEU A 190 2.52 -9.32 -14.91
CA LEU A 190 2.91 -8.60 -13.70
C LEU A 190 4.07 -9.25 -12.93
N ASN A 191 4.17 -10.58 -13.03
CA ASN A 191 5.22 -11.37 -12.39
C ASN A 191 6.50 -11.45 -13.23
N ASP A 192 6.50 -10.98 -14.47
CA ASP A 192 7.71 -10.86 -15.29
C ASP A 192 8.47 -9.55 -14.96
N PRO A 193 9.61 -9.62 -14.25
CA PRO A 193 10.37 -8.42 -13.90
C PRO A 193 10.97 -7.72 -15.13
N ARG A 194 11.22 -8.43 -16.24
CA ARG A 194 11.77 -7.84 -17.47
C ARG A 194 10.73 -6.99 -18.17
N LEU A 195 9.49 -7.49 -18.27
CA LEU A 195 8.39 -6.73 -18.83
C LEU A 195 8.11 -5.47 -18.01
N VAL A 196 8.05 -5.57 -16.68
CA VAL A 196 7.82 -4.40 -15.81
C VAL A 196 8.94 -3.37 -15.94
N ALA A 197 10.21 -3.80 -16.01
CA ALA A 197 11.33 -2.90 -16.24
C ALA A 197 11.23 -2.22 -17.62
N ARG A 198 10.84 -2.97 -18.65
CA ARG A 198 10.66 -2.46 -20.01
C ARG A 198 9.52 -1.43 -20.08
N LEU A 199 8.39 -1.67 -19.41
CA LEU A 199 7.31 -0.69 -19.30
C LEU A 199 7.78 0.63 -18.68
N GLN A 200 8.67 0.57 -17.68
CA GLN A 200 9.23 1.78 -17.04
C GLN A 200 10.22 2.53 -17.94
N ASP A 201 10.91 1.83 -18.82
CA ASP A 201 11.92 2.39 -19.74
C ASP A 201 11.27 2.99 -21.01
N GLN A 202 10.25 2.32 -21.53
CA GLN A 202 9.62 2.66 -22.81
C GLN A 202 8.44 3.64 -22.68
N LEU A 203 7.87 3.79 -21.49
CA LEU A 203 6.71 4.65 -21.24
C LEU A 203 7.08 5.80 -20.30
N SER A 204 6.27 6.87 -20.35
CA SER A 204 6.28 7.84 -19.25
C SER A 204 5.86 7.16 -17.95
N ARG A 205 6.34 7.65 -16.80
CA ARG A 205 5.96 7.10 -15.49
C ARG A 205 4.44 7.05 -15.30
N ALA A 206 3.72 8.07 -15.76
CA ALA A 206 2.27 8.13 -15.70
C ALA A 206 1.61 7.02 -16.55
N ASP A 207 2.09 6.84 -17.79
CA ASP A 207 1.58 5.79 -18.68
C ASP A 207 1.90 4.38 -18.16
N ALA A 208 3.10 4.17 -17.61
CA ALA A 208 3.47 2.90 -16.99
C ALA A 208 2.57 2.56 -15.80
N LEU A 209 2.24 3.54 -14.93
CA LEU A 209 1.32 3.33 -13.81
C LEU A 209 -0.11 3.05 -14.26
N GLU A 210 -0.56 3.66 -15.34
CA GLU A 210 -1.86 3.38 -15.95
C GLU A 210 -1.91 1.94 -16.48
N ILE A 211 -0.92 1.52 -17.27
CA ILE A 211 -0.82 0.16 -17.79
C ILE A 211 -0.74 -0.88 -16.66
N LEU A 212 0.04 -0.61 -15.60
CA LEU A 212 0.09 -1.48 -14.42
C LEU A 212 -1.27 -1.56 -13.71
N THR A 213 -2.04 -0.47 -13.70
CA THR A 213 -3.39 -0.46 -13.15
C THR A 213 -4.33 -1.33 -13.98
N ASP A 214 -4.28 -1.24 -15.31
CA ASP A 214 -5.10 -2.04 -16.24
C ASP A 214 -4.74 -3.54 -16.19
N LEU A 215 -3.46 -3.84 -15.94
CA LEU A 215 -2.97 -5.19 -15.66
C LEU A 215 -3.44 -5.72 -14.29
N GLY A 216 -3.94 -4.87 -13.40
CA GLY A 216 -4.39 -5.26 -12.06
C GLY A 216 -3.27 -5.32 -11.02
N ALA A 217 -2.17 -4.57 -11.21
CA ALA A 217 -1.09 -4.49 -10.23
C ALA A 217 -1.59 -4.03 -8.86
N THR A 218 -1.04 -4.63 -7.81
CA THR A 218 -1.31 -4.22 -6.43
C THR A 218 -0.81 -2.80 -6.15
N LEU A 219 -1.39 -2.14 -5.15
CA LEU A 219 -0.93 -0.83 -4.68
C LEU A 219 0.57 -0.84 -4.38
N SER A 220 1.09 -1.86 -3.68
CA SER A 220 2.52 -1.96 -3.37
C SER A 220 3.40 -1.90 -4.62
N LYS A 221 3.07 -2.69 -5.65
CA LYS A 221 3.83 -2.74 -6.90
C LYS A 221 3.79 -1.38 -7.62
N ARG A 222 2.63 -0.74 -7.66
CA ARG A 222 2.48 0.58 -8.29
C ARG A 222 3.23 1.67 -7.52
N LEU A 223 3.25 1.62 -6.18
CA LEU A 223 4.04 2.54 -5.36
C LEU A 223 5.54 2.39 -5.60
N GLU A 224 6.06 1.16 -5.74
CA GLU A 224 7.46 0.94 -6.10
C GLU A 224 7.81 1.61 -7.42
N VAL A 225 6.95 1.46 -8.45
CA VAL A 225 7.15 2.11 -9.75
C VAL A 225 7.12 3.64 -9.63
N ALA A 226 6.17 4.19 -8.88
CA ALA A 226 6.04 5.64 -8.70
C ALA A 226 7.25 6.28 -7.98
N MET A 227 7.97 5.50 -7.17
CA MET A 227 9.18 5.93 -6.47
C MET A 227 10.48 5.57 -7.22
N ASN A 228 10.43 4.81 -8.31
CA ASN A 228 11.64 4.45 -9.07
C ASN A 228 12.11 5.61 -9.97
N GLY A 229 13.42 5.80 -10.05
CA GLY A 229 14.05 6.83 -10.87
C GLY A 229 14.50 8.06 -10.06
N TRP A 230 14.70 9.19 -10.74
CA TRP A 230 15.12 10.43 -10.08
C TRP A 230 13.91 11.10 -9.40
N GLY A 231 13.78 10.88 -8.10
CA GLY A 231 12.69 11.39 -7.26
C GLY A 231 11.37 10.63 -7.43
N ALA A 232 10.55 10.65 -6.37
CA ALA A 232 9.22 10.07 -6.37
C ALA A 232 8.16 10.97 -7.01
N ASP A 233 7.20 10.36 -7.70
CA ASP A 233 5.99 11.06 -8.14
C ASP A 233 4.99 11.13 -6.98
N ALA A 234 5.20 12.10 -6.09
CA ALA A 234 4.38 12.29 -4.90
C ALA A 234 2.89 12.46 -5.22
N ASN A 235 2.55 13.15 -6.32
CA ASN A 235 1.16 13.37 -6.71
C ASN A 235 0.49 12.08 -7.17
N ALA A 236 1.19 11.24 -7.96
CA ALA A 236 0.68 9.93 -8.36
C ALA A 236 0.51 9.02 -7.13
N ILE A 237 1.48 9.01 -6.21
CA ILE A 237 1.42 8.21 -4.97
C ILE A 237 0.19 8.59 -4.14
N ILE A 238 -0.02 9.88 -3.88
CA ILE A 238 -1.17 10.38 -3.12
C ILE A 238 -2.48 9.99 -3.83
N THR A 239 -2.57 10.21 -5.13
CA THR A 239 -3.77 9.89 -5.93
C THR A 239 -4.09 8.40 -5.88
N MET A 240 -3.09 7.52 -5.98
CA MET A 240 -3.27 6.07 -5.91
C MET A 240 -3.78 5.61 -4.54
N VAL A 241 -3.26 6.20 -3.46
CA VAL A 241 -3.62 5.82 -2.08
C VAL A 241 -5.01 6.34 -1.71
N GLU A 242 -5.31 7.60 -2.05
CA GLU A 242 -6.60 8.24 -1.76
C GLU A 242 -7.73 7.73 -2.67
N GLY A 243 -7.42 7.45 -3.94
CA GLY A 243 -8.36 6.93 -4.92
C GLY A 243 -8.65 5.43 -4.79
N LEU A 244 -7.94 4.71 -3.91
CA LEU A 244 -8.16 3.29 -3.72
C LEU A 244 -9.52 3.02 -3.05
N PRO A 245 -10.42 2.26 -3.69
CA PRO A 245 -11.76 2.03 -3.15
C PRO A 245 -11.70 1.20 -1.86
N ALA A 246 -12.72 1.35 -1.00
CA ALA A 246 -12.81 0.61 0.27
C ALA A 246 -12.79 -0.92 0.10
N SER A 247 -13.28 -1.43 -1.04
CA SER A 247 -13.21 -2.86 -1.39
C SER A 247 -11.77 -3.40 -1.52
N LYS A 248 -10.78 -2.52 -1.65
CA LYS A 248 -9.34 -2.84 -1.73
C LYS A 248 -8.57 -2.46 -0.46
N ALA A 249 -9.23 -2.34 0.69
CA ALA A 249 -8.58 -2.01 1.97
C ALA A 249 -7.40 -2.95 2.32
N ALA A 250 -7.48 -4.23 1.94
CA ALA A 250 -6.41 -5.20 2.15
C ALA A 250 -5.09 -4.81 1.46
N GLU A 251 -5.13 -4.07 0.34
CA GLU A 251 -3.92 -3.58 -0.31
C GLU A 251 -3.24 -2.47 0.51
N LYS A 252 -4.02 -1.61 1.20
CA LYS A 252 -3.46 -0.61 2.13
C LYS A 252 -2.79 -1.29 3.32
N ASP A 253 -3.44 -2.31 3.88
CA ASP A 253 -2.86 -3.14 4.95
C ASP A 253 -1.57 -3.84 4.52
N ALA A 254 -1.52 -4.32 3.27
CA ALA A 254 -0.32 -4.95 2.73
C ALA A 254 0.85 -3.96 2.61
N VAL A 255 0.59 -2.71 2.23
CA VAL A 255 1.59 -1.63 2.23
C VAL A 255 2.06 -1.34 3.67
N LEU A 256 1.12 -1.17 4.61
CA LEU A 256 1.44 -0.88 6.02
C LEU A 256 2.28 -1.99 6.69
N ARG A 257 2.07 -3.25 6.30
CA ARG A 257 2.84 -4.40 6.82
C ARG A 257 4.20 -4.57 6.13
N ASN A 258 4.52 -3.80 5.10
CA ASN A 258 5.80 -3.84 4.41
C ASN A 258 6.73 -2.72 4.93
N PRO A 259 7.61 -3.00 5.92
CA PRO A 259 8.45 -1.98 6.53
C PRO A 259 9.42 -1.33 5.53
N THR A 260 9.92 -2.08 4.55
CA THR A 260 10.83 -1.56 3.52
C THR A 260 10.13 -0.52 2.65
N LEU A 261 8.92 -0.82 2.20
CA LEU A 261 8.13 0.10 1.39
C LEU A 261 7.72 1.34 2.18
N MET A 262 7.33 1.17 3.45
CA MET A 262 6.96 2.26 4.34
C MET A 262 8.11 3.21 4.63
N ASN A 263 9.32 2.69 4.87
CA ASN A 263 10.51 3.52 5.06
C ASN A 263 10.84 4.29 3.79
N ARG A 264 10.81 3.62 2.63
CA ARG A 264 11.04 4.28 1.34
C ARG A 264 10.04 5.42 1.08
N LEU A 265 8.76 5.22 1.38
CA LEU A 265 7.76 6.30 1.26
C LEU A 265 8.08 7.51 2.14
N LYS A 266 8.60 7.30 3.35
CA LYS A 266 8.99 8.41 4.24
C LYS A 266 10.24 9.13 3.76
N ASP A 267 11.18 8.39 3.18
CA ASP A 267 12.45 8.94 2.71
C ASP A 267 12.31 9.71 1.38
N GLU A 268 11.40 9.26 0.51
CA GLU A 268 11.20 9.82 -0.84
C GLU A 268 10.21 11.00 -0.88
N LEU A 269 9.40 11.17 0.16
CA LEU A 269 8.34 12.19 0.21
C LEU A 269 8.71 13.33 1.17
N SER A 270 8.15 14.52 0.91
CA SER A 270 8.21 15.58 1.91
C SER A 270 7.44 15.20 3.18
N GLN A 271 7.72 15.86 4.30
CA GLN A 271 7.03 15.65 5.58
C GLN A 271 5.49 15.69 5.43
N GLU A 272 4.97 16.72 4.77
CA GLU A 272 3.54 16.90 4.51
C GLU A 272 2.98 15.76 3.63
N GLN A 273 3.69 15.40 2.57
CA GLN A 273 3.30 14.35 1.64
C GLN A 273 3.28 12.98 2.33
N ALA A 274 4.30 12.67 3.13
CA ALA A 274 4.38 11.43 3.89
C ALA A 274 3.20 11.31 4.87
N VAL A 275 2.88 12.37 5.62
CA VAL A 275 1.71 12.37 6.52
C VAL A 275 0.40 12.13 5.77
N ARG A 276 0.23 12.77 4.61
CA ARG A 276 -0.97 12.60 3.76
C ARG A 276 -1.09 11.16 3.25
N VAL A 277 0.00 10.58 2.76
CA VAL A 277 0.06 9.17 2.31
C VAL A 277 -0.25 8.21 3.45
N LEU A 278 0.40 8.39 4.61
CA LEU A 278 0.15 7.56 5.79
C LEU A 278 -1.29 7.65 6.29
N THR A 279 -1.90 8.83 6.20
CA THR A 279 -3.32 9.02 6.52
C THR A 279 -4.21 8.29 5.52
N GLY A 280 -3.94 8.40 4.22
CA GLY A 280 -4.69 7.69 3.18
C GLY A 280 -4.54 6.17 3.26
N LEU A 281 -3.39 5.66 3.75
CA LEU A 281 -3.16 4.24 4.04
C LEU A 281 -3.87 3.77 5.32
N GLY A 282 -4.31 4.66 6.20
CA GLY A 282 -4.87 4.30 7.50
C GLY A 282 -3.80 3.91 8.54
N ALA A 283 -2.60 4.46 8.43
CA ALA A 283 -1.52 4.19 9.37
C ALA A 283 -1.90 4.60 10.81
N PRO A 284 -1.41 3.87 11.84
CA PRO A 284 -1.59 4.27 13.24
C PRO A 284 -1.17 5.72 13.48
N ILE A 285 -1.89 6.41 14.37
CA ILE A 285 -1.61 7.83 14.67
C ILE A 285 -0.14 8.08 15.07
N ALA A 286 0.49 7.16 15.80
CA ALA A 286 1.90 7.27 16.21
C ALA A 286 2.82 7.39 14.99
N GLU A 287 2.57 6.59 13.95
CA GLU A 287 3.36 6.59 12.72
C GLU A 287 3.20 7.90 11.94
N ARG A 288 1.97 8.43 11.91
CA ARG A 288 1.68 9.74 11.29
C ARG A 288 2.37 10.88 12.04
N ILE A 289 2.39 10.84 13.37
CA ILE A 289 3.09 11.84 14.20
C ILE A 289 4.61 11.74 14.00
N TYR A 290 5.17 10.53 13.95
CA TYR A 290 6.61 10.35 13.65
C TYR A 290 6.99 10.93 12.29
N ALA A 291 6.16 10.75 11.27
CA ALA A 291 6.37 11.38 9.98
C ALA A 291 6.30 12.91 10.07
N ALA A 292 5.34 13.48 10.81
CA ALA A 292 5.22 14.92 11.05
C ALA A 292 6.35 15.53 11.91
N MET A 293 7.19 14.71 12.53
CA MET A 293 8.41 15.11 13.26
C MET A 293 9.69 14.75 12.49
N ALA A 294 9.58 14.15 11.30
CA ALA A 294 10.74 13.78 10.49
C ALA A 294 11.27 15.02 9.76
N GLY A 295 12.59 15.20 9.74
CA GLY A 295 13.25 16.31 9.03
C GLY A 295 13.70 17.45 9.94
N TRP A 296 13.87 18.64 9.36
CA TRP A 296 14.33 19.82 10.07
C TRP A 296 13.14 20.56 10.70
N GLY A 297 12.96 20.35 12.00
CA GLY A 297 11.88 20.96 12.77
C GLY A 297 10.60 20.13 12.76
N VAL A 298 9.64 20.61 13.52
CA VAL A 298 8.40 19.89 13.86
C VAL A 298 7.22 20.65 13.31
N ASP A 299 6.44 20.02 12.46
CA ASP A 299 5.18 20.59 11.99
C ASP A 299 4.10 20.41 13.07
N THR A 300 4.14 21.32 14.04
CA THR A 300 3.22 21.32 15.18
C THR A 300 1.77 21.44 14.74
N ALA A 301 1.49 22.19 13.65
CA ALA A 301 0.14 22.35 13.13
C ALA A 301 -0.40 21.03 12.56
N THR A 302 0.44 20.29 11.83
CA THR A 302 0.09 18.96 11.33
C THR A 302 -0.11 17.96 12.47
N ILE A 303 0.73 17.96 13.51
CA ILE A 303 0.53 17.10 14.70
C ILE A 303 -0.81 17.40 15.39
N ILE A 304 -1.13 18.68 15.59
CA ILE A 304 -2.43 19.08 16.17
C ILE A 304 -3.58 18.58 15.30
N THR A 305 -3.48 18.71 13.97
CA THR A 305 -4.50 18.21 13.03
C THR A 305 -4.66 16.69 13.13
N ILE A 306 -3.55 15.93 13.13
CA ILE A 306 -3.56 14.46 13.27
C ILE A 306 -4.30 14.06 14.53
N CYS A 307 -3.96 14.67 15.66
CA CYS A 307 -4.58 14.34 16.94
C CYS A 307 -6.02 14.85 17.06
N THR A 308 -6.37 15.97 16.46
CA THR A 308 -7.76 16.48 16.47
C THR A 308 -8.69 15.51 15.73
N ASN A 309 -8.22 14.93 14.62
CA ASN A 309 -8.99 14.00 13.80
C ASN A 309 -8.92 12.55 14.28
N ALA A 310 -8.05 12.22 15.23
CA ALA A 310 -7.89 10.87 15.75
C ALA A 310 -9.04 10.47 16.69
N THR A 311 -9.44 9.21 16.61
CA THR A 311 -10.40 8.61 17.54
C THR A 311 -9.82 8.51 18.95
N ALA A 312 -10.69 8.41 19.96
CA ALA A 312 -10.25 8.24 21.36
C ALA A 312 -9.38 6.99 21.57
N ALA A 313 -9.64 5.91 20.84
CA ALA A 313 -8.85 4.68 20.89
C ALA A 313 -7.44 4.90 20.31
N GLU A 314 -7.32 5.62 19.19
CA GLU A 314 -6.02 5.97 18.61
C GLU A 314 -5.21 6.88 19.54
N LYS A 315 -5.85 7.91 20.14
CA LYS A 315 -5.19 8.78 21.13
C LYS A 315 -4.68 7.99 22.32
N GLN A 316 -5.50 7.09 22.86
CA GLN A 316 -5.10 6.23 23.97
C GLN A 316 -3.93 5.30 23.59
N ALA A 317 -3.90 4.80 22.36
CA ALA A 317 -2.77 4.00 21.87
C ALA A 317 -1.48 4.83 21.78
N ALA A 318 -1.55 6.05 21.23
CA ALA A 318 -0.43 6.99 21.20
C ALA A 318 0.06 7.38 22.59
N ALA A 319 -0.86 7.66 23.53
CA ALA A 319 -0.52 8.02 24.91
C ALA A 319 0.21 6.90 25.67
N ARG A 320 0.04 5.64 25.25
CA ARG A 320 0.75 4.48 25.82
C ARG A 320 2.14 4.27 25.21
N ASP A 321 2.41 4.87 24.05
CA ASP A 321 3.72 4.83 23.42
C ASP A 321 4.68 5.82 24.11
N ARG A 322 5.47 5.30 25.05
CA ARG A 322 6.41 6.10 25.83
C ARG A 322 7.49 6.77 24.96
N ALA A 323 7.90 6.12 23.87
CA ALA A 323 8.93 6.66 22.99
C ALA A 323 8.38 7.86 22.20
N LEU A 324 7.13 7.75 21.74
CA LEU A 324 6.43 8.86 21.09
C LEU A 324 6.26 10.05 22.04
N ILE A 325 5.80 9.82 23.28
CA ILE A 325 5.60 10.88 24.27
C ILE A 325 6.91 11.56 24.65
N ALA A 326 7.98 10.79 24.85
CA ALA A 326 9.30 11.35 25.15
C ALA A 326 9.76 12.28 24.02
N ARG A 327 9.65 11.83 22.77
CA ARG A 327 10.03 12.63 21.60
C ARG A 327 9.16 13.87 21.44
N LEU A 328 7.84 13.77 21.57
CA LEU A 328 6.95 14.92 21.52
C LEU A 328 7.28 15.97 22.59
N THR A 329 7.69 15.53 23.78
CA THR A 329 8.07 16.44 24.88
C THR A 329 9.38 17.17 24.60
N GLU A 330 10.33 16.51 23.94
CA GLU A 330 11.62 17.10 23.54
C GLU A 330 11.44 18.10 22.39
N GLU A 331 10.67 17.70 21.39
CA GLU A 331 10.48 18.43 20.13
C GLU A 331 9.53 19.62 20.26
N ILE A 332 8.46 19.46 21.04
CA ILE A 332 7.48 20.52 21.31
C ILE A 332 7.85 21.09 22.68
N SER A 333 8.73 22.09 22.71
CA SER A 333 9.27 22.74 23.92
C SER A 333 8.22 23.36 24.88
N GLN A 334 6.93 23.12 24.64
CA GLN A 334 5.81 23.47 25.49
C GLN A 334 5.09 22.20 25.95
N GLY A 335 5.53 21.61 27.06
CA GLY A 335 4.93 20.39 27.65
C GLY A 335 3.41 20.45 27.90
N TYR A 336 2.80 21.65 27.87
CA TYR A 336 1.35 21.85 27.92
C TYR A 336 0.59 21.32 26.68
N LEU A 337 1.22 21.30 25.50
CA LEU A 337 0.56 20.81 24.28
C LEU A 337 0.39 19.29 24.30
N VAL A 338 1.38 18.54 24.80
CA VAL A 338 1.29 17.07 24.84
C VAL A 338 0.11 16.58 25.68
N GLN A 339 -0.17 17.22 26.83
CA GLN A 339 -1.28 16.84 27.72
C GLN A 339 -2.67 17.26 27.21
N SER A 340 -2.75 18.27 26.36
CA SER A 340 -4.03 18.75 25.82
C SER A 340 -4.47 18.02 24.56
N ILE A 341 -3.54 17.31 23.91
CA ILE A 341 -3.71 16.73 22.59
C ILE A 341 -4.04 15.21 22.67
N LEU A 342 -3.43 14.47 23.61
CA LEU A 342 -3.54 13.01 23.76
C LEU A 342 -4.29 12.58 25.03
#